data_AF-A0A2T2XIT1-F1
#
_entry.id   AF-A0A2T2XIT1-F1
#
_cell.length_a   1.000
_cell.length_b   1.000
_cell.length_c   1.000
_cell.angle_alpha   90.00
_cell.angle_beta   90.00
_cell.angle_gamma   90.00
#
_symmetry.space_group_name_H-M   'P 1'
#
loop_
_entity.id
_entity.type
_entity.pdbx_description
1 polymer ?
#
loop_
_entity_poly.entity_id
_entity_poly.type
_entity_poly.pdbx_seq_one_letter_code
_entity_poly.pdbx_strand_id
1 'polypeptide(L)'
;MYIPKYFRLDDMEQVIDLITQQPLGILVTYDGTQSIASHIPFEASVTNGTIALTGHVARANPIWQVLQNSPDALVIFQGPHAYISSSWYEDINVPTWNYLAIHLYGKARIITDDEFRSAMKDLLDRYEVSRPQGRPWNALPSDFRESQMKGIVGLKILMTRVEAAAKMSQNRNPHDYQNIISALERSPDYHDRQVGQIMKHLGHKTEGAQSQAPIDVQVHRTLAAELFNLTWDLIEKTDRTAIDDDQMVNAAHASRWHWGMVGTPLNLARGEWQISRVYSLIGRAEPALFHAKKSLALCLDHQLGDFDLGFAYEAMARACAVQGDLAGRDDNIALAKKCAARVGKESDRSWLLKNVDTIQSLSLPQ
;
A
#
# COMPACT_ATOMS: atom_id res chain seq x y z
N MET A 1 16.14 -4.84 2.18
CA MET A 1 15.35 -5.36 3.30
C MET A 1 13.90 -5.46 2.87
N TYR A 2 13.15 -6.44 3.39
CA TYR A 2 11.71 -6.54 3.13
C TYR A 2 10.94 -5.59 4.05
N ILE A 3 10.17 -4.67 3.47
CA ILE A 3 9.41 -3.66 4.23
C ILE A 3 7.94 -3.72 3.80
N PRO A 4 7.04 -4.24 4.66
CA PRO A 4 5.60 -4.14 4.43
C PRO A 4 5.17 -2.69 4.18
N LYS A 5 4.18 -2.48 3.30
CA LYS A 5 3.71 -1.14 2.89
C LYS A 5 3.38 -0.21 4.07
N TYR A 6 2.79 -0.74 5.14
CA TYR A 6 2.44 0.03 6.33
C TYR A 6 3.65 0.69 7.03
N PHE A 7 4.82 0.07 6.92
CA PHE A 7 6.04 0.44 7.64
C PHE A 7 7.06 1.15 6.77
N ARG A 8 6.79 1.33 5.48
CA ARG A 8 7.68 2.08 4.59
C ARG A 8 7.71 3.56 4.98
N LEU A 9 8.93 4.09 5.02
CA LEU A 9 9.20 5.51 5.17
C LEU A 9 9.70 6.03 3.83
N ASP A 10 8.78 6.55 3.01
CA ASP A 10 9.08 6.99 1.63
C ASP A 10 9.43 8.48 1.55
N ASP A 11 9.23 9.24 2.64
CA ASP A 11 9.59 10.66 2.72
C ASP A 11 11.10 10.82 2.93
N MET A 12 11.78 11.30 1.88
CA MET A 12 13.22 11.44 1.86
C MET A 12 13.73 12.53 2.80
N GLU A 13 12.97 13.60 3.05
CA GLU A 13 13.36 14.63 4.00
C GLU A 13 13.38 14.04 5.41
N GLN A 14 12.36 13.27 5.78
CA GLN A 14 12.34 12.55 7.06
C GLN A 14 13.49 11.56 7.18
N VAL A 15 13.83 10.82 6.12
CA VAL A 15 14.99 9.91 6.13
C VAL A 15 16.29 10.67 6.42
N ILE A 16 16.49 11.85 5.81
CA ILE A 16 17.70 12.66 6.02
C ILE A 16 17.73 13.25 7.43
N ASP A 17 16.60 13.74 7.93
CA ASP A 17 16.50 14.25 9.30
C ASP A 17 16.86 13.17 10.32
N LEU A 18 16.40 11.94 10.11
CA LEU A 18 16.72 10.79 10.96
C LEU A 18 18.22 10.45 10.93
N ILE A 19 18.83 10.42 9.75
CA ILE A 19 20.28 10.21 9.62
C ILE A 19 21.05 11.32 10.36
N THR A 20 20.58 12.57 10.25
CA THR A 20 21.22 13.72 10.89
C THR A 20 21.12 13.65 12.42
N GLN A 21 20.00 13.16 12.95
CA GLN A 21 19.80 12.94 14.39
C GLN A 21 20.58 11.73 14.92
N GLN A 22 20.87 10.75 14.06
CA GLN A 22 21.58 9.51 14.40
C GLN A 22 22.72 9.24 13.42
N PRO A 23 23.78 10.06 13.47
CA PRO A 23 24.81 10.07 12.43
C PRO A 23 25.73 8.85 12.48
N LEU A 24 25.69 8.04 13.53
CA LEU A 24 26.53 6.84 13.65
C LEU A 24 25.92 5.68 12.85
N GLY A 25 26.39 5.50 11.62
CA GLY A 25 25.99 4.40 10.75
C GLY A 25 26.94 3.21 10.82
N ILE A 26 26.47 2.05 10.34
CA ILE A 26 27.28 0.85 10.12
C ILE A 26 27.52 0.73 8.63
N LEU A 27 28.75 0.97 8.20
CA LEU A 27 29.20 0.72 6.84
C LEU A 27 29.53 -0.76 6.69
N VAL A 28 28.91 -1.43 5.73
CA VAL A 28 29.13 -2.83 5.37
C VAL A 28 29.61 -2.88 3.92
N THR A 29 30.68 -3.65 3.68
CA THR A 29 31.18 -3.97 2.33
C THR A 29 31.60 -5.44 2.27
N TYR A 30 31.98 -5.92 1.09
CA TYR A 30 32.34 -7.31 0.83
C TYR A 30 33.71 -7.37 0.17
N ASP A 31 34.65 -8.11 0.76
CA ASP A 31 36.04 -8.18 0.30
C ASP A 31 36.27 -9.24 -0.79
N GLY A 32 35.21 -9.90 -1.26
CA GLY A 32 35.29 -11.04 -2.17
C GLY A 32 35.13 -12.39 -1.48
N THR A 33 35.33 -12.44 -0.16
CA THR A 33 35.25 -13.66 0.66
C THR A 33 34.28 -13.54 1.83
N GLN A 34 34.20 -12.37 2.47
CA GLN A 34 33.34 -12.12 3.63
C GLN A 34 32.89 -10.66 3.67
N SER A 35 31.81 -10.42 4.42
CA SER A 35 31.37 -9.07 4.74
C SER A 35 32.23 -8.49 5.86
N ILE A 36 32.66 -7.24 5.71
CA ILE A 36 33.33 -6.47 6.75
C ILE A 36 32.47 -5.25 7.10
N ALA A 37 32.50 -4.86 8.37
CA ALA A 37 31.70 -3.76 8.87
C ALA A 37 32.51 -2.77 9.71
N SER A 38 32.10 -1.50 9.71
CA SER A 38 32.69 -0.45 10.56
C SER A 38 31.62 0.54 10.98
N HIS A 39 31.62 0.91 12.26
CA HIS A 39 30.76 1.96 12.80
C HIS A 39 31.40 3.31 12.52
N ILE A 40 30.73 4.17 11.76
CA ILE A 40 31.27 5.42 11.23
C ILE A 40 30.23 6.53 11.38
N PRO A 41 30.59 7.69 11.98
CA PRO A 41 29.79 8.90 11.88
C PRO A 41 29.74 9.40 10.43
N PHE A 42 28.53 9.61 9.91
CA PHE A 42 28.29 10.10 8.57
C PHE A 42 27.58 11.45 8.58
N GLU A 43 28.03 12.28 7.65
CA GLU A 43 27.44 13.55 7.27
C GLU A 43 26.65 13.37 5.99
N ALA A 44 25.34 13.56 6.07
CA ALA A 44 24.44 13.46 4.93
C ALA A 44 24.32 14.80 4.20
N SER A 45 24.34 14.75 2.87
CA SER A 45 24.02 15.90 2.01
C SER A 45 23.20 15.45 0.81
N VAL A 46 22.43 16.38 0.25
CA VAL A 46 21.63 16.15 -0.96
C VAL A 46 22.09 17.09 -2.05
N THR A 47 22.33 16.55 -3.24
CA THR A 47 22.63 17.35 -4.43
C THR A 47 21.86 16.77 -5.61
N ASN A 48 21.02 17.58 -6.26
CA ASN A 48 20.18 17.16 -7.39
C ASN A 48 19.36 15.89 -7.07
N GLY A 49 18.79 15.80 -5.87
CA GLY A 49 18.01 14.64 -5.42
C GLY A 49 18.82 13.39 -5.08
N THR A 50 20.15 13.42 -5.20
CA THR A 50 21.03 12.30 -4.81
C THR A 50 21.58 12.53 -3.41
N ILE A 51 21.42 11.53 -2.53
CA ILE A 51 22.03 11.55 -1.20
C ILE A 51 23.50 11.14 -1.29
N ALA A 52 24.36 11.90 -0.64
CA ALA A 52 25.75 11.54 -0.39
C ALA A 52 25.98 11.43 1.12
N LEU A 53 26.71 10.39 1.53
CA LEU A 53 27.21 10.26 2.90
C LEU A 53 28.72 10.46 2.89
N THR A 54 29.20 11.34 3.78
CA THR A 54 30.63 11.61 3.96
C THR A 54 31.05 11.18 5.36
N GLY A 55 32.10 10.39 5.47
CA GLY A 55 32.61 9.90 6.74
C GLY A 55 34.11 9.65 6.66
N HIS A 56 34.70 9.14 7.73
CA HIS A 56 36.11 8.76 7.71
C HIS A 56 36.39 7.54 8.58
N VAL A 57 37.49 6.87 8.28
CA VAL A 57 38.01 5.74 9.06
C VAL A 57 39.47 5.96 9.41
N ALA A 58 39.96 5.30 10.45
CA ALA A 58 41.39 5.21 10.70
C ALA A 58 42.09 4.60 9.48
N ARG A 59 43.29 5.09 9.14
CA ARG A 59 44.06 4.58 7.99
C ARG A 59 44.39 3.09 8.09
N ALA A 60 44.48 2.57 9.31
CA ALA A 60 44.70 1.14 9.57
C ALA A 60 43.45 0.26 9.36
N ASN A 61 42.26 0.84 9.25
CA ASN A 61 41.04 0.09 8.99
C ASN A 61 41.03 -0.40 7.53
N PRO A 62 40.96 -1.71 7.26
CA PRO A 62 41.06 -2.25 5.90
C PRO A 62 39.86 -1.89 4.99
N ILE A 63 38.77 -1.34 5.53
CA ILE A 63 37.53 -1.12 4.79
C ILE A 63 37.70 -0.14 3.63
N TRP A 64 38.60 0.84 3.74
CA TRP A 64 38.82 1.80 2.66
C TRP A 64 39.57 1.17 1.48
N GLN A 65 40.49 0.23 1.72
CA GLN A 65 41.15 -0.53 0.65
C GLN A 65 40.18 -1.48 -0.05
N VAL A 66 39.27 -2.10 0.70
CA VAL A 66 38.21 -2.93 0.10
C VAL A 66 37.33 -2.08 -0.82
N LEU A 67 36.91 -0.90 -0.36
CA LEU A 67 36.10 0.02 -1.15
C LEU A 67 36.80 0.57 -2.41
N GLN A 68 38.13 0.64 -2.42
CA GLN A 68 38.89 1.00 -3.63
C GLN A 68 38.77 -0.06 -4.72
N ASN A 69 38.74 -1.34 -4.34
CA ASN A 69 38.64 -2.46 -5.28
C ASN A 69 37.19 -2.81 -5.62
N SER A 70 36.28 -2.67 -4.64
CA SER A 70 34.85 -2.97 -4.76
C SER A 70 34.06 -1.81 -4.13
N PRO A 71 33.58 -0.85 -4.93
CA PRO A 71 32.97 0.37 -4.40
C PRO A 71 31.58 0.14 -3.80
N ASP A 72 31.03 -1.06 -3.87
CA ASP A 72 29.70 -1.35 -3.30
C ASP A 72 29.69 -1.25 -1.78
N ALA A 73 28.78 -0.42 -1.28
CA ALA A 73 28.60 -0.14 0.12
C ALA A 73 27.12 -0.20 0.53
N LEU A 74 26.87 -0.78 1.69
CA LEU A 74 25.61 -0.67 2.43
C LEU A 74 25.91 0.14 3.70
N VAL A 75 25.14 1.20 3.95
CA VAL A 75 25.17 1.93 5.23
C VAL A 75 23.85 1.72 5.94
N ILE A 76 23.92 1.25 7.19
CA ILE A 76 22.77 0.98 8.05
C ILE A 76 22.73 2.03 9.16
N PHE A 77 21.60 2.72 9.29
CA PHE A 77 21.29 3.52 10.47
C PHE A 77 20.18 2.84 11.24
N GLN A 78 20.41 2.61 12.53
CA GLN A 78 19.44 2.02 13.44
C GLN A 78 18.96 3.08 14.41
N GLY A 79 17.65 3.24 14.49
CA GLY A 79 17.02 4.16 15.44
C GLY A 79 16.34 3.49 16.61
N PRO A 80 15.40 4.23 17.25
CA PRO A 80 14.71 3.72 18.41
C PRO A 80 13.95 2.44 18.10
N HIS A 81 13.95 1.53 19.07
CA HIS A 81 13.32 0.23 18.96
C HIS A 81 12.83 -0.21 20.34
N ALA A 82 11.72 -0.94 20.38
CA ALA A 82 11.05 -1.31 21.61
C ALA A 82 10.34 -2.66 21.45
N TYR A 83 10.36 -3.47 22.50
CA TYR A 83 9.53 -4.65 22.59
C TYR A 83 8.09 -4.24 22.90
N ILE A 84 7.15 -4.75 22.12
CA ILE A 84 5.72 -4.51 22.28
C ILE A 84 5.09 -5.75 22.89
N SER A 85 4.73 -5.65 24.17
CA SER A 85 4.06 -6.71 24.90
C SER A 85 2.64 -6.90 24.40
N SER A 86 2.23 -8.16 24.20
CA SER A 86 0.83 -8.48 23.87
C SER A 86 -0.13 -8.21 25.00
N SER A 87 0.36 -8.02 26.23
CA SER A 87 -0.46 -7.59 27.38
C SER A 87 -1.02 -6.17 27.27
N TRP A 88 -0.64 -5.42 26.24
CA TRP A 88 -1.15 -4.06 25.99
C TRP A 88 -2.30 -4.05 24.97
N TYR A 89 -2.67 -5.21 24.42
CA TYR A 89 -3.73 -5.36 23.45
C TYR A 89 -5.04 -5.80 24.14
N GLU A 90 -6.18 -5.47 23.54
CA GLU A 90 -7.49 -5.95 24.02
C GLU A 90 -7.68 -7.46 23.84
N ASP A 91 -7.27 -7.97 22.68
CA ASP A 91 -7.40 -9.39 22.31
C ASP A 91 -6.07 -10.15 22.45
N ILE A 92 -6.17 -11.48 22.62
CA ILE A 92 -5.00 -12.37 22.59
C ILE A 92 -4.29 -12.23 21.25
N ASN A 93 -3.03 -11.79 21.30
CA ASN A 93 -2.19 -11.63 20.12
C ASN A 93 -0.73 -12.00 20.43
N VAL A 94 0.10 -11.98 19.39
CA VAL A 94 1.55 -12.23 19.52
C VAL A 94 2.30 -10.93 19.83
N PRO A 95 3.37 -10.99 20.66
CA PRO A 95 4.24 -9.84 20.87
C PRO A 95 5.10 -9.56 19.62
N THR A 96 5.69 -8.37 19.56
CA THR A 96 6.53 -7.94 18.42
C THR A 96 7.57 -6.92 18.85
N TRP A 97 8.46 -6.53 17.95
CA TRP A 97 9.29 -5.32 18.08
C TRP A 97 8.78 -4.21 17.16
N ASN A 98 8.79 -2.99 17.69
CA ASN A 98 8.78 -1.77 16.91
C ASN A 98 10.22 -1.27 16.74
N TYR A 99 10.54 -0.71 15.59
CA TYR A 99 11.88 -0.21 15.29
C TYR A 99 11.89 0.79 14.13
N LEU A 100 12.90 1.64 14.13
CA LEU A 100 13.30 2.48 13.00
C LEU A 100 14.63 1.94 12.41
N ALA A 101 14.68 1.74 11.10
CA ALA A 101 15.89 1.33 10.40
C ALA A 101 15.97 1.93 9.00
N ILE A 102 17.16 2.36 8.59
CA ILE A 102 17.45 2.90 7.26
C ILE A 102 18.64 2.15 6.67
N HIS A 103 18.47 1.59 5.48
CA HIS A 103 19.51 0.93 4.69
C HIS A 103 19.73 1.73 3.41
N LEU A 104 20.95 2.22 3.22
CA LEU A 104 21.34 3.00 2.06
C LEU A 104 22.41 2.23 1.27
N TYR A 105 22.14 1.97 0.00
CA TYR A 105 23.08 1.27 -0.89
C TYR A 105 23.68 2.27 -1.85
N GLY A 106 24.99 2.21 -2.02
CA GLY A 106 25.70 3.20 -2.83
C GLY A 106 27.07 2.76 -3.29
N LYS A 107 27.71 3.66 -4.02
CA LYS A 107 29.07 3.51 -4.51
C LYS A 107 29.99 4.44 -3.72
N ALA A 108 30.94 3.86 -3.00
CA ALA A 108 31.94 4.59 -2.24
C ALA A 108 33.14 4.99 -3.10
N ARG A 109 33.76 6.10 -2.72
CA ARG A 109 35.09 6.50 -3.18
C ARG A 109 35.86 7.15 -2.05
N ILE A 110 37.18 7.10 -2.17
CA ILE A 110 38.07 7.92 -1.35
C ILE A 110 37.95 9.37 -1.84
N ILE A 111 37.86 10.32 -0.92
CA ILE A 111 37.81 11.76 -1.25
C ILE A 111 39.20 12.38 -1.29
N THR A 112 39.33 13.48 -2.02
CA THR A 112 40.59 14.23 -2.10
C THR A 112 40.87 14.95 -0.78
N ASP A 113 42.12 15.32 -0.55
CA ASP A 113 42.50 16.03 0.68
C ASP A 113 41.72 17.34 0.86
N ASP A 114 41.45 18.09 -0.21
CA ASP A 114 40.69 19.34 -0.14
C ASP A 114 39.20 19.11 0.16
N GLU A 115 38.58 18.11 -0.48
CA GLU A 115 37.21 17.70 -0.16
C GLU A 115 37.14 17.23 1.30
N PHE A 116 38.15 16.52 1.78
CA PHE A 116 38.21 16.04 3.15
C PHE A 116 38.41 17.15 4.17
N ARG A 117 39.28 18.13 3.90
CA ARG A 117 39.45 19.33 4.74
C ARG A 117 38.13 20.07 4.91
N SER A 118 37.38 20.26 3.82
CA SER A 118 36.06 20.90 3.88
C SER A 118 35.10 20.09 4.75
N ALA A 119 35.00 18.77 4.52
CA ALA A 119 34.11 17.91 5.29
C ALA A 119 34.46 17.88 6.79
N MET A 120 35.74 17.82 7.13
CA MET A 120 36.18 17.85 8.53
C MET A 120 35.93 19.20 9.19
N LYS A 121 36.11 20.30 8.45
CA LYS A 121 35.75 21.63 8.94
C LYS A 121 34.26 21.69 9.29
N ASP A 122 33.40 21.26 8.36
CA ASP A 122 31.94 21.31 8.56
C ASP A 122 31.50 20.42 9.73
N LEU A 123 32.12 19.24 9.88
CA LEU A 123 31.90 18.35 11.01
C LEU A 123 32.26 19.03 12.34
N LEU A 124 33.49 19.53 12.49
CA LEU A 124 33.91 20.17 13.74
C LEU A 124 33.05 21.38 14.05
N ASP A 125 32.77 22.22 13.05
CA ASP A 125 31.97 23.42 13.25
C ASP A 125 30.54 23.06 13.74
N ARG A 126 29.93 22.00 13.20
CA ARG A 126 28.61 21.54 13.66
C ARG A 126 28.60 21.09 15.12
N TYR A 127 29.56 20.27 15.51
CA TYR A 127 29.54 19.64 16.84
C TYR A 127 30.16 20.50 17.94
N GLU A 128 31.06 21.44 17.60
CA GLU A 128 31.84 22.20 18.58
C GLU A 128 31.37 23.65 18.74
N VAL A 129 30.86 24.33 17.71
CA VAL A 129 30.55 25.78 17.80
C VAL A 129 29.53 26.11 18.90
N SER A 130 28.53 25.25 19.10
CA SER A 130 27.48 25.44 20.11
C SER A 130 27.87 24.90 21.50
N ARG A 131 29.03 24.23 21.63
CA ARG A 131 29.44 23.62 22.89
C ARG A 131 30.15 24.64 23.79
N PRO A 132 29.88 24.61 25.12
CA PRO A 132 30.71 25.31 26.07
C PRO A 132 32.17 24.85 25.94
N GLN A 133 33.09 25.78 25.64
CA GLN A 133 34.51 25.51 25.38
C GLN A 133 34.81 24.64 24.15
N GLY A 134 33.90 24.60 23.18
CA GLY A 134 34.12 23.87 21.93
C GLY A 134 35.32 24.39 21.14
N ARG A 135 35.95 23.51 20.37
CA ARG A 135 37.12 23.78 19.53
C ARG A 135 36.76 23.59 18.05
N PRO A 136 36.14 24.60 17.42
CA PRO A 136 35.84 24.55 15.99
C PRO A 136 37.13 24.42 15.16
N TRP A 137 36.99 24.10 13.88
CA TRP A 137 38.14 23.76 13.02
C TRP A 137 39.27 24.78 13.10
N ASN A 138 38.94 26.08 13.04
CA ASN A 138 39.90 27.17 13.04
C ASN A 138 40.53 27.49 14.41
N ALA A 139 40.04 26.90 15.49
CA ALA A 139 40.66 27.01 16.82
C ALA A 139 41.84 26.05 17.00
N LEU A 140 41.98 25.03 16.13
CA LEU A 140 43.08 24.08 16.16
C LEU A 140 44.29 24.60 15.35
N PRO A 141 45.54 24.45 15.84
CA PRO A 141 46.73 24.80 15.08
C PRO A 141 46.80 24.07 13.73
N SER A 142 47.22 24.77 12.66
CA SER A 142 47.29 24.21 11.31
C SER A 142 48.06 22.89 11.24
N ASP A 143 49.27 22.88 11.81
CA ASP A 143 50.19 21.74 11.74
C ASP A 143 49.62 20.53 12.50
N PHE A 144 48.89 20.80 13.58
CA PHE A 144 48.19 19.77 14.33
C PHE A 144 47.06 19.15 13.48
N ARG A 145 46.22 19.96 12.83
CA ARG A 145 45.14 19.47 11.95
C ARG A 145 45.71 18.60 10.82
N GLU A 146 46.73 19.09 10.13
CA GLU A 146 47.36 18.37 9.02
C GLU A 146 48.01 17.05 9.48
N SER A 147 48.60 17.03 10.67
CA SER A 147 49.14 15.79 11.26
C SER A 147 48.03 14.79 11.58
N GLN A 148 46.92 15.21 12.18
CA GLN A 148 45.81 14.32 12.52
C GLN A 148 45.13 13.77 11.27
N MET A 149 44.94 14.59 10.23
CA MET A 149 44.34 14.15 8.97
C MET A 149 45.10 13.00 8.30
N LYS A 150 46.43 12.93 8.44
CA LYS A 150 47.23 11.81 7.92
C LYS A 150 46.86 10.47 8.56
N GLY A 151 46.31 10.47 9.77
CA GLY A 151 45.91 9.25 10.49
C GLY A 151 44.59 8.65 10.01
N ILE A 152 43.81 9.37 9.20
CA ILE A 152 42.46 8.99 8.78
C ILE A 152 42.32 9.05 7.25
N VAL A 153 41.28 8.40 6.73
CA VAL A 153 40.94 8.35 5.30
C VAL A 153 39.48 8.77 5.15
N GLY A 154 39.25 9.81 4.36
CA GLY A 154 37.91 10.30 4.04
C GLY A 154 37.22 9.41 3.01
N LEU A 155 35.94 9.16 3.21
CA LEU A 155 35.07 8.36 2.36
C LEU A 155 33.87 9.21 1.95
N LYS A 156 33.46 9.09 0.69
CA LYS A 156 32.15 9.58 0.23
C LYS A 156 31.42 8.51 -0.54
N ILE A 157 30.16 8.33 -0.20
CA ILE A 157 29.33 7.29 -0.77
C ILE A 157 28.14 7.96 -1.43
N LEU A 158 27.95 7.71 -2.72
CA LEU A 158 26.80 8.20 -3.49
C LEU A 158 25.71 7.14 -3.44
N MET A 159 24.56 7.49 -2.88
CA MET A 159 23.45 6.57 -2.68
C MET A 159 22.70 6.36 -3.98
N THR A 160 22.43 5.09 -4.27
CA THR A 160 21.70 4.62 -5.45
C THR A 160 20.34 4.03 -5.09
N ARG A 161 20.18 3.59 -3.83
CA ARG A 161 18.93 3.04 -3.32
C ARG A 161 18.79 3.31 -1.84
N VAL A 162 17.60 3.72 -1.44
CA VAL A 162 17.22 3.92 -0.04
C VAL A 162 16.11 2.93 0.30
N GLU A 163 16.26 2.26 1.43
CA GLU A 163 15.23 1.44 2.03
C GLU A 163 15.06 1.91 3.48
N ALA A 164 13.91 2.45 3.85
CA ALA A 164 13.67 2.97 5.19
C ALA A 164 12.37 2.40 5.77
N ALA A 165 12.46 1.92 7.01
CA ALA A 165 11.40 1.25 7.73
C ALA A 165 11.15 1.91 9.08
N ALA A 166 9.89 2.28 9.33
CA ALA A 166 9.39 2.65 10.65
C ALA A 166 8.25 1.68 11.01
N LYS A 167 8.59 0.58 11.67
CA LYS A 167 7.59 -0.36 12.20
C LYS A 167 7.18 0.11 13.57
N MET A 168 6.01 0.74 13.66
CA MET A 168 5.52 1.46 14.84
C MET A 168 4.09 1.04 15.21
N SER A 169 3.74 -0.25 15.04
CA SER A 169 2.40 -0.80 15.28
C SER A 169 1.25 -0.14 14.52
N GLN A 170 1.50 0.53 13.38
CA GLN A 170 0.47 1.29 12.63
C GLN A 170 -0.67 0.42 12.08
N ASN A 171 -0.50 -0.90 12.08
CA ASN A 171 -1.48 -1.89 11.64
C ASN A 171 -2.39 -2.40 12.77
N ARG A 172 -2.22 -1.92 14.01
CA ARG A 172 -3.10 -2.26 15.15
C ARG A 172 -4.39 -1.46 15.11
N ASN A 173 -5.39 -1.83 15.91
CA ASN A 173 -6.58 -1.00 16.07
C ASN A 173 -6.24 0.30 16.85
N PRO A 174 -7.08 1.35 16.79
CA PRO A 174 -6.77 2.63 17.44
C PRO A 174 -6.58 2.55 18.95
N HIS A 175 -7.33 1.66 19.62
CA HIS A 175 -7.28 1.50 21.07
C HIS A 175 -5.96 0.86 21.51
N ASP A 176 -5.61 -0.27 20.90
CA ASP A 176 -4.32 -0.95 21.08
C ASP A 176 -3.15 0.01 20.80
N TYR A 177 -3.22 0.78 19.72
CA TYR A 177 -2.19 1.75 19.38
C TYR A 177 -1.97 2.77 20.49
N GLN A 178 -3.06 3.30 21.05
CA GLN A 178 -3.01 4.26 22.15
C GLN A 178 -2.51 3.64 23.46
N ASN A 179 -2.86 2.38 23.73
CA ASN A 179 -2.38 1.63 24.89
C ASN A 179 -0.87 1.39 24.80
N ILE A 180 -0.37 1.01 23.62
CA ILE A 180 1.06 0.83 23.37
C ILE A 180 1.80 2.15 23.62
N ILE A 181 1.32 3.27 23.06
CA ILE A 181 1.93 4.60 23.30
C ILE A 181 1.99 4.89 24.80
N SER A 182 0.87 4.71 25.50
CA SER A 182 0.77 5.00 26.93
C SER A 182 1.70 4.14 27.79
N ALA A 183 1.92 2.88 27.40
CA ALA A 183 2.87 1.99 28.06
C ALA A 183 4.32 2.43 27.82
N LEU A 184 4.67 2.70 26.55
CA LEU A 184 6.01 3.12 26.14
C LEU A 184 6.45 4.44 26.78
N GLU A 185 5.54 5.40 26.92
CA GLU A 185 5.86 6.70 27.54
C GLU A 185 6.14 6.60 29.04
N ARG A 186 5.56 5.60 29.72
CA ARG A 186 5.80 5.33 31.14
C ARG A 186 7.02 4.46 31.36
N SER A 187 7.61 3.90 30.31
CA SER A 187 8.80 3.05 30.41
C SER A 187 10.00 3.85 30.91
N PRO A 188 10.82 3.30 31.83
CA PRO A 188 12.10 3.90 32.21
C PRO A 188 13.14 3.80 31.09
N ASP A 189 12.92 2.96 30.06
CA ASP A 189 13.83 2.82 28.92
C ASP A 189 13.74 4.02 27.95
N TYR A 190 14.88 4.51 27.48
CA TYR A 190 14.95 5.65 26.57
C TYR A 190 14.39 5.33 25.18
N HIS A 191 14.72 4.17 24.62
CA HIS A 191 14.26 3.79 23.29
C HIS A 191 12.75 3.51 23.28
N ASP A 192 12.20 2.93 24.35
CA ASP A 192 10.75 2.79 24.50
C ASP A 192 10.05 4.14 24.40
N ARG A 193 10.49 5.14 25.18
CA ARG A 193 9.91 6.48 25.14
C ARG A 193 10.06 7.13 23.76
N GLN A 194 11.19 6.97 23.10
CA GLN A 194 11.41 7.49 21.75
C GLN A 194 10.47 6.82 20.72
N VAL A 195 10.28 5.50 20.79
CA VAL A 195 9.29 4.79 19.96
C VAL A 195 7.89 5.33 20.22
N GLY A 196 7.51 5.56 21.48
CA GLY A 196 6.22 6.17 21.84
C GLY A 196 6.03 7.57 21.24
N GLN A 197 7.07 8.41 21.24
CA GLN A 197 7.05 9.74 20.61
C GLN A 197 6.91 9.66 19.09
N ILE A 198 7.65 8.77 18.43
CA ILE A 198 7.54 8.56 16.97
C ILE A 198 6.14 8.04 16.61
N MET A 199 5.60 7.10 17.38
CA MET A 199 4.23 6.61 17.21
C MET A 199 3.19 7.73 17.29
N LYS A 200 3.34 8.67 18.23
CA LYS A 200 2.47 9.86 18.32
C LYS A 200 2.60 10.74 17.09
N HIS A 201 3.83 11.01 16.65
CA HIS A 201 4.08 11.89 15.51
C HIS A 201 3.58 11.31 14.18
N LEU A 202 3.80 10.01 13.95
CA LEU A 202 3.29 9.31 12.75
C LEU A 202 1.76 9.19 12.74
N GLY A 203 1.13 9.29 13.93
CA GLY A 203 -0.29 9.06 14.13
C GLY A 203 -0.68 7.59 14.00
N HIS A 204 -1.82 7.22 14.61
CA HIS A 204 -2.46 5.97 14.25
C HIS A 204 -2.91 6.10 12.81
N LYS A 205 -2.47 5.19 11.93
CA LYS A 205 -3.07 5.07 10.61
C LYS A 205 -4.42 4.38 10.79
N THR A 206 -5.41 5.12 11.30
CA THR A 206 -6.81 4.73 11.27
C THR A 206 -7.16 4.41 9.83
N GLU A 207 -7.93 3.34 9.61
CA GLU A 207 -8.46 2.99 8.29
C GLU A 207 -8.95 4.26 7.58
N GLY A 208 -8.27 4.64 6.50
CA GLY A 208 -8.35 6.00 5.95
C GLY A 208 -7.17 6.40 5.07
N ALA A 209 -6.02 5.72 5.17
CA ALA A 209 -5.17 5.59 3.99
C ALA A 209 -5.84 4.54 3.14
N GLN A 210 -6.58 4.99 2.12
CA GLN A 210 -6.54 4.34 0.82
C GLN A 210 -5.18 3.62 0.74
N SER A 211 -5.21 2.28 0.77
CA SER A 211 -4.50 1.61 -0.30
C SER A 211 -4.77 2.54 -1.49
N GLN A 212 -3.76 3.18 -2.06
CA GLN A 212 -3.85 3.36 -3.50
C GLN A 212 -4.15 1.95 -3.98
N ALA A 213 -5.45 1.62 -4.05
CA ALA A 213 -5.99 0.82 -5.09
C ALA A 213 -5.24 1.40 -6.30
N PRO A 214 -4.60 0.56 -7.11
CA PRO A 214 -3.81 1.04 -8.24
C PRO A 214 -4.58 2.04 -9.12
N ILE A 215 -5.89 2.17 -8.90
CA ILE A 215 -6.87 2.99 -9.55
C ILE A 215 -7.53 3.91 -8.49
N ASP A 216 -7.60 5.20 -8.80
CA ASP A 216 -8.27 6.23 -7.97
C ASP A 216 -9.78 5.95 -7.80
N VAL A 217 -10.40 6.43 -6.71
CA VAL A 217 -11.82 6.20 -6.39
C VAL A 217 -12.75 6.75 -7.47
N GLN A 218 -12.45 7.92 -8.02
CA GLN A 218 -13.24 8.49 -9.12
C GLN A 218 -13.05 7.65 -10.38
N VAL A 219 -11.83 7.16 -10.64
CA VAL A 219 -11.57 6.25 -11.76
C VAL A 219 -12.31 4.93 -11.61
N HIS A 220 -12.37 4.34 -10.40
CA HIS A 220 -13.21 3.18 -10.13
C HIS A 220 -14.68 3.46 -10.47
N ARG A 221 -15.22 4.61 -10.06
CA ARG A 221 -16.61 4.97 -10.32
C ARG A 221 -16.89 5.16 -11.82
N THR A 222 -15.97 5.83 -12.53
CA THR A 222 -16.05 6.02 -13.98
C THR A 222 -16.00 4.68 -14.72
N LEU A 223 -14.98 3.86 -14.44
CA LEU A 223 -14.83 2.54 -15.08
C LEU A 223 -16.02 1.63 -14.78
N ALA A 224 -16.54 1.64 -13.54
CA ALA A 224 -17.71 0.84 -13.19
C ALA A 224 -18.92 1.18 -14.06
N ALA A 225 -19.19 2.48 -14.26
CA ALA A 225 -20.32 2.95 -15.05
C ALA A 225 -20.11 2.74 -16.56
N GLU A 226 -18.93 3.08 -17.09
CA GLU A 226 -18.61 2.92 -18.50
C GLU A 226 -18.63 1.46 -18.95
N LEU A 227 -18.04 0.56 -18.16
CA LEU A 227 -18.07 -0.88 -18.45
C LEU A 227 -19.46 -1.49 -18.29
N PHE A 228 -20.28 -0.98 -17.36
CA PHE A 228 -21.68 -1.38 -17.23
C PHE A 228 -22.48 -1.03 -18.50
N ASN A 229 -22.26 0.18 -19.03
CA ASN A 229 -22.91 0.64 -20.26
C ASN A 229 -22.38 -0.09 -21.50
N LEU A 230 -21.07 -0.31 -21.60
CA LEU A 230 -20.48 -1.13 -22.68
C LEU A 230 -21.08 -2.54 -22.69
N THR A 231 -21.29 -3.14 -21.50
CA THR A 231 -21.94 -4.45 -21.40
C THR A 231 -23.37 -4.38 -21.94
N TRP A 232 -24.11 -3.30 -21.70
CA TRP A 232 -25.44 -3.09 -22.28
C TRP A 232 -25.41 -2.95 -23.79
N ASP A 233 -24.49 -2.16 -24.34
CA ASP A 233 -24.33 -2.00 -25.79
C ASP A 233 -24.07 -3.36 -26.46
N LEU A 234 -23.25 -4.21 -25.82
CA LEU A 234 -22.98 -5.57 -26.30
C LEU A 234 -24.20 -6.48 -26.16
N ILE A 235 -24.94 -6.39 -25.06
CA ILE A 235 -26.20 -7.13 -24.84
C ILE A 235 -27.20 -6.82 -25.98
N GLU A 236 -27.32 -5.56 -26.39
CA GLU A 236 -28.28 -5.12 -27.42
C GLU A 236 -27.83 -5.38 -28.86
N LYS A 237 -26.53 -5.63 -29.09
CA LYS A 237 -25.98 -5.94 -30.40
C LYS A 237 -26.59 -7.23 -30.98
N THR A 238 -27.14 -7.16 -32.19
CA THR A 238 -27.88 -8.27 -32.84
C THR A 238 -26.98 -9.27 -33.58
N ASP A 239 -25.76 -8.87 -33.96
CA ASP A 239 -24.78 -9.65 -34.70
C ASP A 239 -23.52 -9.96 -33.87
N ARG A 240 -23.68 -10.30 -32.59
CA ARG A 240 -22.57 -10.66 -31.71
C ARG A 240 -21.76 -11.85 -32.24
N THR A 241 -20.44 -11.68 -32.24
CA THR A 241 -19.45 -12.73 -32.47
C THR A 241 -19.01 -13.36 -31.13
N ALA A 242 -18.28 -14.46 -31.19
CA ALA A 242 -17.68 -15.06 -29.98
C ALA A 242 -16.74 -14.09 -29.24
N ILE A 243 -16.07 -13.19 -29.96
CA ILE A 243 -15.21 -12.15 -29.37
C ILE A 243 -16.07 -11.11 -28.62
N ASP A 244 -17.22 -10.73 -29.18
CA ASP A 244 -18.16 -9.85 -28.51
C ASP A 244 -18.71 -10.48 -27.22
N ASP A 245 -19.01 -11.79 -27.24
CA ASP A 245 -19.45 -12.54 -26.06
C ASP A 245 -18.38 -12.58 -24.95
N ASP A 246 -17.11 -12.83 -25.31
CA ASP A 246 -16.00 -12.78 -24.36
C ASP A 246 -15.82 -11.36 -23.78
N GLN A 247 -15.91 -10.32 -24.61
CA GLN A 247 -15.82 -8.94 -24.18
C GLN A 247 -16.98 -8.56 -23.24
N MET A 248 -18.20 -9.03 -23.54
CA MET A 248 -19.39 -8.81 -22.72
C MET A 248 -19.24 -9.42 -21.33
N VAL A 249 -18.72 -10.67 -21.24
CA VAL A 249 -18.41 -11.32 -19.95
C VAL A 249 -17.36 -10.52 -19.18
N ASN A 250 -16.26 -10.15 -19.84
CA ASN A 250 -15.16 -9.44 -19.19
C ASN A 250 -15.58 -8.05 -18.70
N ALA A 251 -16.33 -7.29 -19.49
CA ALA A 251 -16.83 -5.97 -19.13
C ALA A 251 -17.79 -6.03 -17.94
N ALA A 252 -18.70 -7.01 -17.90
CA ALA A 252 -19.65 -7.17 -16.79
C ALA A 252 -18.93 -7.47 -15.46
N HIS A 253 -17.96 -8.40 -15.48
CA HIS A 253 -17.16 -8.74 -14.30
C HIS A 253 -16.30 -7.58 -13.84
N ALA A 254 -15.64 -6.88 -14.77
CA ALA A 254 -14.83 -5.71 -14.46
C ALA A 254 -15.68 -4.60 -13.85
N SER A 255 -16.85 -4.29 -14.43
CA SER A 255 -17.80 -3.32 -13.87
C SER A 255 -18.20 -3.65 -12.43
N ARG A 256 -18.65 -4.90 -12.19
CA ARG A 256 -19.03 -5.36 -10.85
C ARG A 256 -17.86 -5.26 -9.88
N TRP A 257 -16.65 -5.61 -10.31
CA TRP A 257 -15.46 -5.51 -9.47
C TRP A 257 -15.20 -4.05 -9.06
N HIS A 258 -15.27 -3.10 -9.98
CA HIS A 258 -15.12 -1.69 -9.66
C HIS A 258 -16.22 -1.18 -8.72
N TRP A 259 -17.48 -1.62 -8.89
CA TRP A 259 -18.53 -1.35 -7.90
C TRP A 259 -18.25 -1.97 -6.53
N GLY A 260 -17.54 -3.10 -6.46
CA GLY A 260 -17.01 -3.69 -5.23
C GLY A 260 -16.11 -2.75 -4.42
N MET A 261 -15.47 -1.79 -5.10
CA MET A 261 -14.53 -0.87 -4.49
C MET A 261 -15.17 0.44 -4.04
N VAL A 262 -16.21 0.92 -4.75
CA VAL A 262 -16.76 2.29 -4.56
C VAL A 262 -18.28 2.39 -4.58
N GLY A 263 -18.99 1.28 -4.82
CA GLY A 263 -20.43 1.21 -5.00
C GLY A 263 -21.20 0.99 -3.71
N THR A 264 -22.52 1.16 -3.80
CA THR A 264 -23.48 0.79 -2.74
C THR A 264 -23.96 -0.65 -2.92
N PRO A 265 -24.66 -1.25 -1.94
CA PRO A 265 -25.31 -2.54 -2.13
C PRO A 265 -26.20 -2.61 -3.38
N LEU A 266 -26.85 -1.50 -3.75
CA LEU A 266 -27.63 -1.40 -4.99
C LEU A 266 -26.77 -1.58 -6.24
N ASN A 267 -25.58 -0.96 -6.29
CA ASN A 267 -24.64 -1.11 -7.40
C ASN A 267 -24.14 -2.56 -7.50
N LEU A 268 -23.85 -3.19 -6.37
CA LEU A 268 -23.43 -4.58 -6.33
C LEU A 268 -24.53 -5.51 -6.82
N ALA A 269 -25.76 -5.35 -6.34
CA ALA A 269 -26.90 -6.16 -6.74
C ALA A 269 -27.15 -6.09 -8.26
N ARG A 270 -27.08 -4.88 -8.84
CA ARG A 270 -27.21 -4.65 -10.28
C ARG A 270 -26.05 -5.22 -11.09
N GLY A 271 -24.82 -5.15 -10.57
CA GLY A 271 -23.64 -5.76 -11.20
C GLY A 271 -23.73 -7.28 -11.24
N GLU A 272 -24.09 -7.92 -10.12
CA GLU A 272 -24.33 -9.37 -10.06
C GLU A 272 -25.48 -9.78 -10.99
N TRP A 273 -26.55 -8.99 -11.04
CA TRP A 273 -27.67 -9.20 -11.98
C TRP A 273 -27.20 -9.15 -13.45
N GLN A 274 -26.38 -8.16 -13.82
CA GLN A 274 -25.89 -8.01 -15.19
C GLN A 274 -24.98 -9.19 -15.59
N ILE A 275 -24.11 -9.65 -14.68
CA ILE A 275 -23.29 -10.85 -14.93
C ILE A 275 -24.18 -12.08 -15.15
N SER A 276 -25.20 -12.28 -14.30
CA SER A 276 -26.17 -13.36 -14.47
C SER A 276 -26.85 -13.30 -15.85
N ARG A 277 -27.25 -12.09 -16.26
CA ARG A 277 -27.88 -11.85 -17.56
C ARG A 277 -26.96 -12.23 -18.72
N VAL A 278 -25.71 -11.78 -18.67
CA VAL A 278 -24.68 -12.08 -19.68
C VAL A 278 -24.48 -13.59 -19.82
N TYR A 279 -24.30 -14.31 -18.71
CA TYR A 279 -24.13 -15.77 -18.76
C TYR A 279 -25.38 -16.50 -19.26
N SER A 280 -26.56 -15.96 -18.98
CA SER A 280 -27.80 -16.52 -19.49
C SER A 280 -27.89 -16.40 -21.02
N LEU A 281 -27.49 -15.26 -21.58
CA LEU A 281 -27.50 -15.01 -23.02
C LEU A 281 -26.56 -15.94 -23.78
N ILE A 282 -25.41 -16.28 -23.21
CA ILE A 282 -24.43 -17.19 -23.81
C ILE A 282 -24.62 -18.66 -23.40
N GLY A 283 -25.73 -18.99 -22.73
CA GLY A 283 -26.12 -20.37 -22.42
C GLY A 283 -25.30 -21.06 -21.32
N ARG A 284 -24.67 -20.31 -20.40
CA ARG A 284 -23.86 -20.87 -19.30
C ARG A 284 -24.62 -20.86 -17.98
N ALA A 285 -25.31 -21.98 -17.69
CA ALA A 285 -26.23 -22.11 -16.56
C ALA A 285 -25.61 -21.90 -15.17
N GLU A 286 -24.50 -22.57 -14.86
CA GLU A 286 -23.88 -22.53 -13.52
C GLU A 286 -23.50 -21.11 -13.08
N PRO A 287 -22.71 -20.34 -13.86
CA PRO A 287 -22.32 -19.00 -13.43
C PRO A 287 -23.52 -18.04 -13.46
N ALA A 288 -24.48 -18.23 -14.37
CA ALA A 288 -25.73 -17.45 -14.35
C ALA A 288 -26.45 -17.62 -13.00
N LEU A 289 -26.63 -18.85 -12.55
CA LEU A 289 -27.31 -19.13 -11.28
C LEU A 289 -26.53 -18.62 -10.07
N PHE A 290 -25.21 -18.75 -10.08
CA PHE A 290 -24.35 -18.24 -9.00
C PHE A 290 -24.54 -16.72 -8.81
N HIS A 291 -24.46 -15.97 -9.90
CA HIS A 291 -24.59 -14.52 -9.86
C HIS A 291 -26.03 -14.06 -9.60
N ALA A 292 -27.05 -14.77 -10.10
CA ALA A 292 -28.45 -14.53 -9.78
C ALA A 292 -28.73 -14.65 -8.27
N LYS A 293 -28.21 -15.73 -7.64
CA LYS A 293 -28.36 -15.96 -6.19
C LYS A 293 -27.70 -14.85 -5.37
N LYS A 294 -26.52 -14.38 -5.80
CA LYS A 294 -25.83 -13.24 -5.15
C LYS A 294 -26.62 -11.95 -5.27
N SER A 295 -27.15 -11.64 -6.46
CA SER A 295 -27.99 -10.47 -6.67
C SER A 295 -29.23 -10.51 -5.76
N LEU A 296 -29.90 -11.67 -5.70
CA LEU A 296 -31.07 -11.87 -4.83
C LEU A 296 -30.72 -11.72 -3.34
N ALA A 297 -29.63 -12.33 -2.89
CA ALA A 297 -29.16 -12.19 -1.51
C ALA A 297 -28.89 -10.72 -1.15
N LEU A 298 -28.17 -9.98 -2.02
CA LEU A 298 -27.92 -8.55 -1.82
C LEU A 298 -29.22 -7.73 -1.73
N CYS A 299 -30.21 -8.03 -2.58
CA CYS A 299 -31.51 -7.37 -2.52
C CYS A 299 -32.24 -7.64 -1.20
N LEU A 300 -32.24 -8.89 -0.72
CA LEU A 300 -32.93 -9.28 0.51
C LEU A 300 -32.21 -8.75 1.77
N ASP A 301 -30.89 -8.94 1.85
CA ASP A 301 -30.07 -8.57 3.01
C ASP A 301 -30.05 -7.06 3.25
N HIS A 302 -30.09 -6.27 2.17
CA HIS A 302 -30.09 -4.81 2.22
C HIS A 302 -31.47 -4.17 2.01
N GLN A 303 -32.54 -4.97 1.96
CA GLN A 303 -33.92 -4.50 1.80
C GLN A 303 -34.08 -3.53 0.61
N LEU A 304 -33.47 -3.89 -0.53
CA LEU A 304 -33.60 -3.10 -1.75
C LEU A 304 -35.06 -3.13 -2.25
N GLY A 305 -35.47 -2.06 -2.93
CA GLY A 305 -36.87 -1.88 -3.34
C GLY A 305 -37.37 -2.96 -4.28
N ASP A 306 -38.70 -3.09 -4.38
CA ASP A 306 -39.38 -4.12 -5.19
C ASP A 306 -38.96 -4.14 -6.67
N PHE A 307 -38.47 -3.02 -7.20
CA PHE A 307 -37.96 -2.97 -8.57
C PHE A 307 -36.70 -3.83 -8.73
N ASP A 308 -35.67 -3.59 -7.92
CA ASP A 308 -34.41 -4.34 -7.99
C ASP A 308 -34.59 -5.78 -7.49
N LEU A 309 -35.44 -6.00 -6.48
CA LEU A 309 -35.80 -7.35 -6.04
C LEU A 309 -36.53 -8.14 -7.14
N GLY A 310 -37.43 -7.48 -7.88
CA GLY A 310 -38.11 -8.08 -9.02
C GLY A 310 -37.14 -8.50 -10.13
N PHE A 311 -36.14 -7.67 -10.43
CA PHE A 311 -35.09 -8.03 -11.39
C PHE A 311 -34.16 -9.14 -10.88
N ALA A 312 -33.90 -9.23 -9.58
CA ALA A 312 -33.14 -10.35 -9.02
C ALA A 312 -33.88 -11.70 -9.20
N TYR A 313 -35.21 -11.72 -8.99
CA TYR A 313 -36.03 -12.90 -9.30
C TYR A 313 -36.10 -13.19 -10.81
N GLU A 314 -36.16 -12.16 -11.65
CA GLU A 314 -36.06 -12.32 -13.10
C GLU A 314 -34.74 -13.00 -13.52
N ALA A 315 -33.61 -12.60 -12.93
CA ALA A 315 -32.31 -13.22 -13.18
C ALA A 315 -32.28 -14.69 -12.72
N MET A 316 -32.84 -14.99 -11.54
CA MET A 316 -33.00 -16.37 -11.06
C MET A 316 -33.82 -17.21 -12.02
N ALA A 317 -34.96 -16.69 -12.49
CA ALA A 317 -35.82 -17.39 -13.43
C ALA A 317 -35.09 -17.70 -14.74
N ARG A 318 -34.34 -16.73 -15.27
CA ARG A 318 -33.57 -16.90 -16.50
C ARG A 318 -32.44 -17.91 -16.34
N ALA A 319 -31.71 -17.87 -15.23
CA ALA A 319 -30.67 -18.85 -14.94
C ALA A 319 -31.24 -20.28 -14.81
N CYS A 320 -32.37 -20.46 -14.12
CA CYS A 320 -33.09 -21.73 -14.05
C CYS A 320 -33.52 -22.21 -15.45
N ALA A 321 -34.04 -21.32 -16.30
CA ALA A 321 -34.41 -21.66 -17.68
C ALA A 321 -33.22 -22.19 -18.49
N VAL A 322 -32.05 -21.54 -18.39
CA VAL A 322 -30.81 -21.97 -19.06
C VAL A 322 -30.31 -23.31 -18.51
N GLN A 323 -30.52 -23.58 -17.23
CA GLN A 323 -30.21 -24.88 -16.61
C GLN A 323 -31.19 -26.01 -17.01
N GLY A 324 -32.37 -25.67 -17.53
CA GLY A 324 -33.46 -26.63 -17.77
C GLY A 324 -34.35 -26.89 -16.56
N ASP A 325 -34.22 -26.11 -15.48
CA ASP A 325 -35.08 -26.16 -14.30
C ASP A 325 -36.37 -25.33 -14.52
N LEU A 326 -37.37 -25.97 -15.12
CA LEU A 326 -38.63 -25.30 -15.46
C LEU A 326 -39.46 -24.92 -14.23
N ALA A 327 -39.40 -25.72 -13.17
CA ALA A 327 -40.12 -25.43 -11.93
C ALA A 327 -39.53 -24.20 -11.23
N GLY A 328 -38.20 -24.18 -11.04
CA GLY A 328 -37.51 -23.03 -10.47
C GLY A 328 -37.68 -21.77 -11.31
N ARG A 329 -37.72 -21.89 -12.64
CA ARG A 329 -38.05 -20.77 -13.53
C ARG A 329 -39.43 -20.19 -13.22
N ASP A 330 -40.47 -21.02 -13.21
CA ASP A 330 -41.86 -20.57 -13.08
C ASP A 330 -42.15 -19.96 -11.70
N ASP A 331 -41.55 -20.53 -10.64
CA ASP A 331 -41.61 -19.98 -9.29
C ASP A 331 -41.00 -18.57 -9.22
N ASN A 332 -39.82 -18.39 -9.81
CA ASN A 332 -39.15 -17.09 -9.83
C ASN A 332 -39.87 -16.06 -10.73
N ILE A 333 -40.51 -16.49 -11.83
CA ILE A 333 -41.39 -15.62 -12.62
C ILE A 333 -42.55 -15.10 -11.76
N ALA A 334 -43.20 -15.98 -11.00
CA ALA A 334 -44.30 -15.59 -10.13
C ALA A 334 -43.85 -14.60 -9.05
N LEU A 335 -42.66 -14.78 -8.47
CA LEU A 335 -42.06 -13.87 -7.50
C LEU A 335 -41.71 -12.50 -8.11
N ALA A 336 -41.12 -12.49 -9.31
CA ALA A 336 -40.83 -11.25 -10.04
C ALA A 336 -42.11 -10.44 -10.33
N LYS A 337 -43.19 -11.11 -10.77
CA LYS A 337 -44.50 -10.48 -11.02
C LYS A 337 -45.14 -9.92 -9.74
N LYS A 338 -45.00 -10.62 -8.60
CA LYS A 338 -45.45 -10.11 -7.29
C LYS A 338 -44.71 -8.83 -6.90
N CYS A 339 -43.40 -8.76 -7.14
CA CYS A 339 -42.61 -7.56 -6.88
C CYS A 339 -43.06 -6.41 -7.82
N ALA A 340 -43.23 -6.68 -9.11
CA ALA A 340 -43.71 -5.70 -10.08
C ALA A 340 -45.02 -5.03 -9.66
N ALA A 341 -45.98 -5.79 -9.11
CA ALA A 341 -47.26 -5.26 -8.62
C ALA A 341 -47.10 -4.23 -7.47
N ARG A 342 -45.98 -4.27 -6.74
CA ARG A 342 -45.67 -3.32 -5.66
C ARG A 342 -44.78 -2.15 -6.10
N VAL A 343 -44.25 -2.17 -7.32
CA VAL A 343 -43.48 -1.04 -7.88
C VAL A 343 -44.41 0.14 -8.14
N GLY A 344 -44.18 1.25 -7.42
CA GLY A 344 -45.04 2.43 -7.47
C GLY A 344 -45.01 3.18 -8.81
N LYS A 345 -43.89 3.18 -9.52
CA LYS A 345 -43.70 3.90 -10.78
C LYS A 345 -44.11 3.02 -11.97
N GLU A 346 -45.09 3.47 -12.76
CA GLU A 346 -45.67 2.68 -13.86
C GLU A 346 -44.66 2.28 -14.94
N SER A 347 -43.76 3.19 -15.30
CA SER A 347 -42.72 2.91 -16.32
C SER A 347 -41.74 1.84 -15.87
N ASP A 348 -41.34 1.87 -14.59
CA ASP A 348 -40.44 0.88 -14.00
C ASP A 348 -41.14 -0.50 -13.92
N ARG A 349 -42.42 -0.52 -13.52
CA ARG A 349 -43.24 -1.73 -13.50
C ARG A 349 -43.36 -2.36 -14.89
N SER A 350 -43.72 -1.54 -15.88
CA SER A 350 -43.87 -1.97 -17.26
C SER A 350 -42.56 -2.53 -17.82
N TRP A 351 -41.44 -1.91 -17.47
CA TRP A 351 -40.11 -2.35 -17.88
C TRP A 351 -39.70 -3.71 -17.31
N LEU A 352 -39.97 -3.94 -16.01
CA LEU A 352 -39.72 -5.24 -15.38
C LEU A 352 -40.58 -6.34 -16.00
N LEU A 353 -41.87 -6.08 -16.20
CA LEU A 353 -42.78 -7.08 -16.79
C LEU A 353 -42.37 -7.47 -18.22
N LYS A 354 -41.98 -6.50 -19.06
CA LYS A 354 -41.45 -6.77 -20.40
C LYS A 354 -40.25 -7.71 -20.36
N ASN A 355 -39.34 -7.54 -19.40
CA ASN A 355 -38.17 -8.41 -19.25
C ASN A 355 -38.53 -9.83 -18.77
N VAL A 356 -39.51 -9.94 -17.88
CA VAL A 356 -40.02 -11.24 -17.40
C VAL A 356 -40.67 -12.03 -18.54
N ASP A 357 -41.38 -11.36 -19.44
CA ASP A 357 -42.07 -12.02 -20.56
C ASP A 357 -41.09 -12.61 -21.60
N THR A 358 -39.84 -12.14 -21.65
CA THR A 358 -38.79 -12.70 -22.54
C THR A 358 -37.94 -13.79 -21.90
N ILE A 359 -38.28 -14.26 -20.70
CA ILE A 359 -37.53 -15.38 -20.07
C ILE A 359 -37.66 -16.65 -20.90
N GLN A 360 -38.83 -16.92 -21.49
CA GLN A 360 -39.07 -18.15 -22.27
C GLN A 360 -38.26 -18.19 -23.57
N SER A 361 -38.14 -17.05 -24.26
CA SER A 361 -37.35 -16.92 -25.49
C SER A 361 -35.86 -16.73 -25.22
N LEU A 362 -35.47 -16.51 -23.96
CA LEU A 362 -34.14 -16.06 -23.54
C LEU A 362 -33.65 -14.80 -24.28
N SER A 363 -34.57 -14.04 -24.89
CA SER A 363 -34.26 -12.86 -25.70
C SER A 363 -34.36 -11.56 -24.90
N LEU A 364 -33.95 -10.45 -25.51
CA LEU A 364 -34.24 -9.11 -24.99
C LEU A 364 -35.66 -8.67 -25.37
N PRO A 365 -36.30 -7.84 -24.53
CA PRO A 365 -37.51 -7.13 -24.92
C PRO A 365 -37.18 -6.10 -26.01
N GLN A 366 -38.03 -6.04 -27.06
CA GLN A 366 -37.96 -5.00 -28.09
C GLN A 366 -38.59 -3.67 -27.63
#